data_AF-A0AAX2LPV5-F1
#
_entry.id   AF-A0AAX2LPV5-F1
#
_cell.length_a   1.000
_cell.length_b   1.000
_cell.length_c   1.000
_cell.angle_alpha   90.00
_cell.angle_beta   90.00
_cell.angle_gamma   90.00
#
_symmetry.space_group_name_H-M   'P 1'
#
loop_
_entity.id
_entity.type
_entity.pdbx_description
1 polymer ?
#
loop_
_entity_poly.entity_id
_entity_poly.type
_entity_poly.pdbx_seq_one_letter_code
_entity_poly.pdbx_strand_id
1 'polypeptide(L)' 'MDKELLARKLYVERVSALMGDQPINQALLDTLWENKASPAEAARVMCEIGTGYDAPPWMARYLNRR' A
#
# COMPACT_ATOMS: atom_id res chain seq x y z
N MET A 1 -2.22 -0.47 29.39
CA MET A 1 -1.77 -0.55 27.98
C MET A 1 -2.10 0.77 27.33
N ASP A 2 -1.13 1.44 26.71
CA ASP A 2 -1.35 2.73 26.08
C ASP A 2 -2.30 2.60 24.88
N LYS A 3 -3.35 3.43 24.88
CA LYS A 3 -4.42 3.39 23.85
C LYS A 3 -3.87 3.60 22.44
N GLU A 4 -2.88 4.46 22.32
CA GLU A 4 -2.22 4.77 21.05
C GLU A 4 -1.38 3.60 20.54
N LEU A 5 -0.70 2.90 21.46
CA LEU A 5 0.06 1.69 21.13
C LEU A 5 -0.88 0.57 20.66
N LEU A 6 -2.06 0.43 21.27
CA LEU A 6 -3.09 -0.50 20.81
C LEU A 6 -3.63 -0.11 19.42
N ALA A 7 -3.96 1.16 19.21
CA ALA A 7 -4.46 1.65 17.93
C ALA A 7 -3.46 1.39 16.79
N ARG A 8 -2.16 1.65 17.05
CA ARG A 8 -1.10 1.36 16.08
C ARG A 8 -0.98 -0.13 15.76
N LYS A 9 -1.08 -1.01 16.76
CA LYS A 9 -1.04 -2.46 16.53
C LYS A 9 -2.22 -2.93 15.67
N LEU A 10 -3.44 -2.51 15.99
CA LEU A 10 -4.63 -2.86 15.22
C LEU A 10 -4.55 -2.36 13.78
N TYR A 11 -3.99 -1.16 13.59
CA TYR A 11 -3.75 -0.61 12.28
C TYR A 11 -2.80 -1.49 11.46
N VAL A 12 -1.64 -1.85 12.01
CA VAL A 12 -0.65 -2.71 11.36
C VAL A 12 -1.23 -4.09 11.04
N GLU A 13 -1.95 -4.71 11.99
CA GLU A 13 -2.62 -6.00 11.76
C GLU A 13 -3.63 -5.91 10.61
N ARG A 14 -4.42 -4.82 10.53
CA ARG A 14 -5.39 -4.64 9.47
C ARG A 14 -4.74 -4.43 8.11
N VAL A 15 -3.68 -3.63 8.03
CA VAL A 15 -2.92 -3.44 6.78
C VAL A 15 -2.28 -4.76 6.34
N SER A 16 -1.67 -5.51 7.27
CA SER A 16 -1.08 -6.82 7.00
C SER A 16 -2.12 -7.81 6.46
N ALA A 17 -3.30 -7.88 7.08
CA ALA A 17 -4.40 -8.72 6.61
C ALA A 17 -4.90 -8.33 5.21
N LEU A 18 -4.80 -7.06 4.81
CA LEU A 18 -5.18 -6.58 3.47
C LEU A 18 -4.08 -6.81 2.44
N MET A 19 -2.81 -6.72 2.83
CA MET A 19 -1.64 -6.99 1.97
C MET A 19 -1.44 -8.48 1.70
N GLY A 20 -1.89 -9.35 2.61
CA GLY A 20 -1.69 -10.79 2.50
C GLY A 20 -0.21 -11.15 2.60
N ASP A 21 0.32 -11.78 1.55
CA ASP A 21 1.72 -12.23 1.48
C ASP A 21 2.67 -11.21 0.82
N GLN A 22 2.17 -10.00 0.55
CA GLN A 22 2.97 -8.94 -0.07
C GLN A 22 3.91 -8.28 0.96
N PRO A 23 5.14 -7.92 0.57
CA PRO A 23 6.07 -7.26 1.47
C PRO A 23 5.56 -5.87 1.87
N ILE A 24 5.56 -5.61 3.18
CA ILE A 24 5.13 -4.32 3.74
C ILE A 24 6.35 -3.40 3.86
N ASN A 25 6.31 -2.25 3.19
CA ASN A 25 7.30 -1.20 3.39
C ASN A 25 7.00 -0.48 4.71
N GLN A 26 7.79 -0.78 5.75
CA GLN A 26 7.59 -0.21 7.09
C GLN A 26 7.73 1.31 7.12
N ALA A 27 8.67 1.89 6.37
CA ALA A 27 8.85 3.35 6.32
C ALA A 27 7.62 4.05 5.71
N LEU A 28 7.01 3.45 4.68
CA LEU A 28 5.76 3.93 4.10
C LEU A 28 4.57 3.72 5.05
N LEU A 29 4.52 2.59 5.77
CA LEU A 29 3.46 2.33 6.75
C LEU A 29 3.43 3.38 7.85
N ASP A 30 4.61 3.76 8.34
CA ASP A 30 4.78 4.75 9.39
C ASP A 30 4.36 6.15 8.91
N THR A 31 4.73 6.55 7.70
CA THR A 31 4.28 7.84 7.14
C THR A 31 2.77 7.87 6.92
N LEU A 32 2.16 6.77 6.47
CA LEU A 32 0.71 6.66 6.29
C LEU A 32 -0.03 6.70 7.64
N TRP A 33 0.54 6.08 8.67
CA TRP A 33 0.03 6.16 10.04
C TRP A 33 0.07 7.60 10.58
N GLU A 34 1.18 8.30 10.41
CA GLU A 34 1.34 9.72 10.81
C GLU A 34 0.35 10.63 10.09
N ASN A 35 0.09 10.35 8.81
CA ASN A 35 -0.92 11.06 8.01
C ASN A 35 -2.36 10.65 8.31
N LYS A 36 -2.59 9.75 9.27
CA LYS A 36 -3.92 9.22 9.64
C LYS A 36 -4.67 8.60 8.47
N ALA A 37 -3.95 8.01 7.51
CA ALA A 37 -4.55 7.26 6.41
C ALA A 37 -5.33 6.06 6.95
N SER A 38 -6.37 5.62 6.22
CA SER A 38 -7.10 4.41 6.61
C SER A 38 -6.28 3.15 6.28
N PRO A 39 -6.47 2.02 6.99
CA PRO A 39 -5.78 0.77 6.67
C PRO A 39 -5.99 0.30 5.22
N ALA A 40 -7.17 0.56 4.65
CA ALA A 40 -7.51 0.20 3.28
C ALA A 40 -6.75 1.06 2.26
N GLU A 41 -6.65 2.36 2.51
CA GLU A 41 -5.88 3.30 1.71
C GLU A 41 -4.39 2.97 1.77
N ALA A 42 -3.87 2.67 2.96
CA ALA A 42 -2.48 2.27 3.14
C ALA A 42 -2.12 1.00 2.36
N ALA A 43 -2.96 -0.04 2.44
CA ALA A 43 -2.78 -1.27 1.67
C ALA A 43 -2.83 -0.99 0.15
N ARG A 44 -3.77 -0.16 -0.31
CA ARG A 44 -3.85 0.23 -1.73
C ARG A 44 -2.58 0.91 -2.22
N VAL A 45 -2.12 1.94 -1.52
CA VAL A 45 -0.90 2.68 -1.89
C VAL A 45 0.31 1.74 -1.91
N MET A 46 0.42 0.83 -0.95
CA MET A 46 1.49 -0.18 -0.91
C MET A 46 1.44 -1.15 -2.10
N CYS A 47 0.25 -1.60 -2.49
CA CYS A 47 0.07 -2.45 -3.68
C CYS A 47 0.38 -1.70 -4.98
N GLU A 48 -0.09 -0.44 -5.10
CA GLU A 48 0.08 0.40 -6.29
C GLU A 48 1.57 0.73 -6.56
N ILE A 49 2.40 0.83 -5.51
CA ILE A 49 3.86 1.00 -5.64
C ILE A 49 4.53 -0.28 -6.16
N GLY A 50 3.99 -1.46 -5.85
CA GLY A 50 4.48 -2.76 -6.33
C GLY A 50 4.04 -3.10 -7.75
N THR A 51 2.85 -2.66 -8.15
CA THR A 51 2.35 -2.75 -9.53
C THR A 51 2.81 -1.51 -10.30
N GLY A 52 4.12 -1.42 -10.55
CA GLY A 52 4.70 -0.30 -11.27
C GLY A 52 3.91 0.01 -12.54
N TYR A 53 3.27 1.18 -12.55
CA TYR A 53 2.72 1.86 -13.72
C TYR A 53 1.91 0.97 -14.65
N ASP A 54 0.57 0.95 -14.47
CA ASP A 54 -0.33 0.37 -15.47
C ASP A 54 -0.19 1.20 -16.76
N ALA A 55 0.71 0.76 -17.64
CA ALA A 55 1.06 1.50 -18.84
C ALA A 55 -0.23 1.67 -19.64
N PRO A 56 -0.60 2.91 -20.01
CA PRO A 56 -1.82 3.15 -20.76
C PRO A 56 -1.91 2.22 -21.97
N PRO A 57 -3.08 1.66 -22.30
CA PRO A 57 -3.21 0.68 -23.40
C PRO A 57 -2.66 1.17 -24.75
N TRP A 58 -2.62 2.49 -24.97
CA TRP A 58 -2.03 3.10 -26.16
C TRP A 58 -0.50 2.90 -26.25
N MET A 59 0.20 2.83 -25.13
CA MET A 59 1.65 2.67 -25.06
C MET A 59 2.08 1.26 -25.45
N ALA A 60 1.38 0.23 -24.94
CA ALA A 60 1.58 -1.15 -25.35
C ALA A 60 1.34 -1.37 -26.85
N ARG A 61 0.32 -0.68 -27.41
CA ARG A 61 0.04 -0.70 -28.85
C ARG A 61 1.08 0.04 -29.68
N TYR A 62 1.68 1.09 -29.14
CA TYR A 62 2.69 1.88 -29.84
C TYR A 62 4.04 1.16 -29.93
N LEU A 63 4.49 0.53 -28.84
CA LEU A 63 5.74 -0.23 -28.80
C LEU A 63 5.71 -1.52 -29.65
N ASN A 64 4.53 -2.10 -29.86
CA ASN A 64 4.35 -3.33 -30.64
C ASN A 64 3.94 -3.08 -32.10
N ARG A 65 4.07 -1.86 -32.64
CA ARG A 65 3.88 -1.65 -34.08
C ARG A 65 5.07 -2.23 -34.84
N ARG A 66 4.84 -3.32 -35.58
CA ARG A 66 5.66 -3.75 -36.71
C ARG A 66 5.18 -3.07 -37.99
#